data_AF-A0A4Q9Z2D3-F1
#
_entry.id   AF-A0A4Q9Z2D3-F1
#
_cell.length_a   1.000
_cell.length_b   1.000
_cell.length_c   1.000
_cell.angle_alpha   90.00
_cell.angle_beta   90.00
_cell.angle_gamma   90.00
#
_symmetry.space_group_name_H-M   'P 1'
#
loop_
_entity.id
_entity.type
_entity.pdbx_description
1 polymer ?
#
loop_
_entity_poly.entity_id
_entity_poly.type
_entity_poly.pdbx_seq_one_letter_code
_entity_poly.pdbx_strand_id
1 'polypeptide(L)' 'MSWNNVDTRCRIMYGDQLTSNLKPQERKFIIHTIAEEFPHFSRVRIAASVDHCFKINQGPIPRRTFLTFIQNFLR' A
#
# COMPACT_ATOMS: atom_id res chain seq x y z
N MET A 1 4.71 -14.11 -6.43
CA MET A 1 3.80 -13.23 -5.68
C MET A 1 4.42 -12.97 -4.32
N SER A 2 5.05 -11.81 -4.14
CA SER A 2 5.75 -11.49 -2.89
C SER A 2 5.62 -10.01 -2.56
N TRP A 3 5.45 -9.73 -1.26
CA TRP A 3 5.45 -8.37 -0.73
C TRP A 3 6.75 -7.62 -1.02
N ASN A 4 7.85 -8.33 -1.29
CA ASN A 4 9.11 -7.71 -1.73
C ASN A 4 8.99 -7.02 -3.09
N ASN A 5 8.14 -7.51 -4.00
CA ASN A 5 7.94 -6.86 -5.29
C ASN A 5 7.10 -5.58 -5.14
N VAL A 6 6.07 -5.64 -4.30
CA VAL A 6 5.30 -4.44 -3.89
C VAL A 6 6.22 -3.41 -3.22
N ASP A 7 7.10 -3.84 -2.30
CA ASP A 7 8.09 -2.96 -1.64
C ASP A 7 9.02 -2.29 -2.65
N THR A 8 9.54 -3.06 -3.61
CA THR A 8 10.46 -2.55 -4.63
C THR A 8 9.77 -1.51 -5.52
N ARG A 9 8.56 -1.79 -5.99
CA ARG A 9 7.79 -0.86 -6.82
C ARG A 9 7.39 0.41 -6.07
N CYS A 10 6.97 0.27 -4.81
CA CYS A 10 6.70 1.40 -3.94
C CYS A 10 7.96 2.22 -3.66
N ARG A 11 9.13 1.59 -3.51
CA ARG A 11 10.41 2.28 -3.32
C ARG A 11 10.80 3.12 -4.54
N ILE A 12 10.62 2.58 -5.73
CA ILE A 12 10.96 3.28 -6.99
C ILE A 12 10.09 4.53 -7.17
N MET A 13 8.79 4.45 -6.84
CA MET A 13 7.86 5.56 -7.01
C MET A 13 7.91 6.60 -5.88
N TYR A 14 8.02 6.15 -4.63
CA TYR A 14 7.81 7.01 -3.45
C TYR A 14 9.04 7.13 -2.54
N GLY A 15 10.14 6.43 -2.84
CA GLY A 15 11.32 6.38 -1.97
C GLY A 15 11.06 5.60 -0.68
N ASP A 16 11.55 6.11 0.45
CA ASP A 16 11.50 5.39 1.73
C ASP A 16 10.28 5.67 2.59
N GLN A 17 9.49 6.70 2.26
CA GLN A 17 8.33 7.12 3.04
C GLN A 17 7.11 7.36 2.15
N LEU A 18 5.94 6.89 2.61
CA LEU A 18 4.65 7.23 2.03
C LEU A 18 3.96 8.26 2.91
N THR A 19 3.24 9.20 2.32
CA THR A 19 2.47 10.21 3.09
C THR A 19 0.99 9.96 2.94
N SER A 20 0.21 10.40 3.92
CA SER A 20 -1.27 10.40 3.86
C SER A 20 -1.82 11.25 2.71
N ASN A 21 -1.04 12.23 2.24
CA ASN A 21 -1.38 13.17 1.16
C ASN A 21 -1.09 12.67 -0.26
N LEU A 22 -0.98 11.36 -0.47
CA LEU A 22 -0.85 10.80 -1.82
C LEU A 22 -2.02 11.22 -2.71
N LYS A 23 -1.70 11.61 -3.94
CA LYS A 23 -2.68 11.92 -4.98
C LYS A 23 -3.56 10.70 -5.25
N PRO A 24 -4.82 10.88 -5.68
CA PRO A 24 -5.71 9.75 -6.00
C PRO A 24 -5.11 8.75 -6.99
N GLN A 25 -4.29 9.23 -7.94
CA GLN A 25 -3.58 8.39 -8.90
C GLN A 25 -2.52 7.49 -8.24
N GLU A 26 -1.81 8.00 -7.25
CA GLU A 26 -0.79 7.26 -6.51
C GLU A 26 -1.42 6.16 -5.65
N ARG A 27 -2.56 6.46 -4.99
CA ARG A 27 -3.33 5.44 -4.28
C ARG A 27 -3.81 4.33 -5.21
N LYS A 28 -4.32 4.69 -6.39
CA LYS A 28 -4.72 3.69 -7.41
C LYS A 28 -3.54 2.82 -7.85
N PHE A 29 -2.35 3.41 -8.04
CA PHE A 29 -1.16 2.68 -8.41
C PHE A 29 -0.76 1.64 -7.34
N ILE A 30 -0.79 2.02 -6.07
CA ILE A 30 -0.48 1.10 -4.96
C ILE A 30 -1.50 -0.05 -4.90
N ILE A 31 -2.80 0.27 -4.96
CA ILE A 31 -3.88 -0.72 -4.96
C ILE A 31 -3.73 -1.68 -6.14
N HIS A 32 -3.42 -1.16 -7.32
CA HIS A 32 -3.21 -1.98 -8.51
C HIS A 32 -1.99 -2.90 -8.36
N THR A 33 -0.88 -2.35 -7.88
CA THR A 33 0.36 -3.12 -7.65
C THR A 33 0.13 -4.27 -6.67
N ILE A 34 -0.59 -4.02 -5.57
CA ILE A 34 -0.94 -5.07 -4.60
C ILE A 34 -1.91 -6.09 -5.25
N ALA A 35 -2.89 -5.63 -6.03
CA ALA A 35 -3.84 -6.54 -6.68
C ALA A 35 -3.20 -7.42 -7.77
N GLU A 36 -2.18 -6.94 -8.48
CA GLU A 36 -1.39 -7.73 -9.42
C GLU A 36 -0.59 -8.81 -8.70
N GLU A 37 0.03 -8.46 -7.56
CA GLU A 37 0.82 -9.41 -6.76
C GLU A 37 -0.05 -10.38 -5.96
N PHE A 38 -1.26 -9.99 -5.58
CA PHE A 38 -2.15 -10.79 -4.76
C PHE A 38 -3.57 -10.83 -5.35
N PRO A 39 -3.77 -11.54 -6.48
CA PRO A 39 -5.04 -11.56 -7.21
C PRO A 39 -6.18 -12.26 -6.44
N HIS A 40 -5.86 -12.98 -5.38
CA HIS A 40 -6.83 -13.62 -4.49
C HIS A 40 -7.51 -12.62 -3.55
N PHE A 41 -6.93 -11.44 -3.31
CA PHE A 41 -7.59 -10.39 -2.54
C PHE A 41 -8.43 -9.50 -3.46
N SER A 42 -9.64 -9.17 -3.01
CA SER A 42 -10.48 -8.24 -3.77
C SER A 42 -9.86 -6.84 -3.74
N ARG A 43 -9.94 -6.14 -4.90
CA ARG A 43 -9.46 -4.75 -5.01
C ARG A 43 -10.12 -3.81 -4.00
N VAL A 44 -11.38 -4.08 -3.63
CA VAL A 44 -12.12 -3.33 -2.61
C VAL A 44 -11.48 -3.52 -1.23
N ARG A 45 -11.13 -4.76 -0.85
CA ARG A 45 -10.47 -5.05 0.44
C ARG A 45 -9.08 -4.42 0.51
N ILE A 46 -8.32 -4.47 -0.58
CA ILE A 46 -7.02 -3.79 -0.70
C ILE A 46 -7.21 -2.28 -0.55
N ALA A 47 -8.13 -1.66 -1.28
CA ALA A 47 -8.39 -0.22 -1.19
C ALA A 47 -8.76 0.20 0.24
N ALA A 48 -9.67 -0.54 0.88
CA ALA A 48 -10.06 -0.30 2.27
C ALA A 48 -8.86 -0.37 3.22
N SER A 49 -7.96 -1.35 3.05
CA SER A 49 -6.75 -1.49 3.89
C SER A 49 -5.79 -0.30 3.72
N VAL A 50 -5.61 0.17 2.49
CA VAL A 50 -4.76 1.31 2.15
C VAL A 50 -5.33 2.60 2.74
N ASP A 51 -6.62 2.87 2.53
CA ASP A 51 -7.29 4.05 3.08
C ASP A 51 -7.31 4.03 4.61
N HIS A 52 -7.53 2.86 5.22
CA HIS A 52 -7.48 2.71 6.67
C HIS A 52 -6.07 3.00 7.23
N CYS A 53 -5.02 2.53 6.55
CA CYS A 53 -3.63 2.82 6.93
C CYS A 53 -3.35 4.32 6.96
N PHE A 54 -3.77 5.05 5.92
CA PHE A 54 -3.58 6.50 5.83
C PHE A 54 -4.49 7.30 6.75
N LYS A 55 -5.69 6.79 7.08
CA LYS A 55 -6.58 7.43 8.05
C LYS A 55 -6.01 7.38 9.46
N ILE A 56 -5.39 6.27 9.84
CA ILE A 56 -4.77 6.09 11.16
C ILE A 56 -3.46 6.87 11.24
N ASN A 57 -2.66 6.85 10.18
CA ASN A 57 -1.34 7.46 10.17
C ASN A 57 -1.37 8.74 9.33
N GLN A 58 -1.52 9.89 9.99
CA GLN A 58 -1.62 11.19 9.33
C GLN A 58 -0.26 11.77 8.88
N GLY A 59 0.86 11.14 9.25
CA GLY A 59 2.22 11.59 8.92
C GLY A 59 2.94 10.73 7.87
N PRO A 60 4.25 10.97 7.66
CA PRO A 60 5.09 10.10 6.84
C PRO A 60 5.20 8.71 7.47
N ILE A 61 4.77 7.70 6.73
CA ILE A 61 4.78 6.31 7.13
C ILE A 61 5.98 5.64 6.45
N PRO A 62 6.87 4.98 7.20
CA PRO A 62 7.89 4.14 6.60
C PRO A 62 7.25 3.05 5.74
N ARG A 63 7.78 2.84 4.54
CA ARG A 63 7.23 1.86 3.58
C ARG A 63 7.04 0.47 4.18
N ARG A 64 7.98 0.02 5.01
CA ARG A 64 7.86 -1.26 5.73
C ARG A 64 6.64 -1.30 6.66
N THR A 65 6.41 -0.24 7.42
CA THR A 65 5.25 -0.13 8.33
C THR A 65 3.95 -0.16 7.55
N PHE A 66 3.88 0.55 6.42
CA PHE A 66 2.73 0.54 5.52
C PHE A 66 2.43 -0.88 4.99
N LEU A 67 3.45 -1.58 4.48
CA LEU A 67 3.27 -2.93 3.95
C LEU A 67 2.88 -3.93 5.03
N THR A 68 3.51 -3.87 6.22
CA THR A 68 3.14 -4.72 7.36
C THR A 68 1.70 -4.48 7.81
N PHE A 69 1.24 -3.22 7.79
CA PHE A 69 -0.14 -2.87 8.12
C PHE A 69 -1.12 -3.53 7.14
N ILE A 70 -0.87 -3.37 5.83
CA ILE A 70 -1.72 -3.96 4.80
C ILE A 70 -1.70 -5.50 4.88
N GLN A 71 -0.52 -6.09 5.07
CA GLN A 71 -0.37 -7.54 5.26
C GLN A 71 -1.24 -8.06 6.41
N ASN A 72 -1.20 -7.38 7.55
CA ASN A 72 -1.98 -7.77 8.73
C ASN A 72 -3.48 -7.56 8.52
N PHE A 73 -3.88 -6.56 7.72
CA PHE A 73 -5.29 -6.30 7.42
C PHE A 73 -5.88 -7.28 6.37
N LEU A 74 -5.04 -7.76 5.45
CA LEU A 74 -5.45 -8.69 4.40
C LEU A 74 -5.39 -10.16 4.82
N ARG A 75 -4.65 -10.51 5.88
CA ARG A 75 -4.80 -11.80 6.57
C ARG A 75 -6.24 -12.00 7.06
#